data_AF-A0A4U9HH06-F1
#
_entry.id   AF-A0A4U9HH06-F1
#
_cell.length_a   1.000
_cell.length_b   1.000
_cell.length_c   1.000
_cell.angle_alpha   90.00
_cell.angle_beta   90.00
_cell.angle_gamma   90.00
#
_symmetry.space_group_name_H-M   'P 1'
#
loop_
_entity.id
_entity.type
_entity.pdbx_description
1 polymer ?
#
loop_
_entity_poly.entity_id
_entity_poly.type
_entity_poly.pdbx_seq_one_letter_code
_entity_poly.pdbx_strand_id
1 'polypeptide(L)'
;MDYLLHKDSRYLAVVEAKKESEHPTKGLQQAIDYAKKLCVRFVYSSNGKQTYEFDLETGKGDYIEFYPTPVELEKRYTSETTGLSQELRNIPFHLVGAMQPRYYQELAVHSVTDAIGEGKSRILLTLATGTGKTFIAFQIVHKVFQARWNRDNPGSRRPRILFLADRNILADQAINTFNPYEKDLIKINGEEVRKRNGVVPTNAHIFFAIYQAIAERENIDGYYKAYPKDFFDMVLIDECHRGAANEAGSWRAIS
;
A
#
# COMPACT_ATOMS: atom_id res chain seq x y z
N MET A 1 -9.64 1.64 -24.26
CA MET A 1 -10.26 1.81 -22.94
C MET A 1 -10.63 3.25 -22.82
N ASP A 2 -11.94 3.48 -22.77
CA ASP A 2 -12.51 4.80 -23.00
C ASP A 2 -12.96 5.43 -21.68
N TYR A 3 -13.44 4.64 -20.72
CA TYR A 3 -13.90 5.16 -19.43
C TYR A 3 -13.56 4.25 -18.25
N LEU A 4 -13.00 4.83 -17.18
CA LEU A 4 -12.80 4.19 -15.88
C LEU A 4 -13.90 4.65 -14.93
N LEU A 5 -14.73 3.73 -14.47
CA LEU A 5 -15.75 4.01 -13.45
C LEU A 5 -15.12 3.85 -12.08
N HIS A 6 -15.24 4.87 -11.26
CA HIS A 6 -14.74 4.86 -9.88
C HIS A 6 -15.75 5.47 -8.93
N LYS A 7 -15.66 5.08 -7.67
CA LYS A 7 -16.31 5.75 -6.55
C LYS A 7 -15.28 5.93 -5.44
N ASP A 8 -15.19 7.14 -4.91
CA ASP A 8 -14.12 7.55 -4.00
C ASP A 8 -12.74 7.14 -4.58
N SER A 9 -11.93 6.42 -3.82
CA SER A 9 -10.63 5.88 -4.26
C SER A 9 -10.70 4.42 -4.77
N ARG A 10 -11.88 3.90 -5.13
CA ARG A 10 -12.04 2.55 -5.69
C ARG A 10 -12.40 2.58 -7.17
N TYR A 11 -11.60 1.91 -7.98
CA TYR A 11 -11.99 1.56 -9.35
C TYR A 11 -13.03 0.44 -9.32
N LEU A 12 -14.15 0.65 -10.01
CA LEU A 12 -15.31 -0.24 -9.99
C LEU A 12 -15.48 -0.99 -11.30
N ALA A 13 -15.26 -0.33 -12.43
CA ALA A 13 -15.41 -0.97 -13.73
C ALA A 13 -14.64 -0.24 -14.84
N VAL A 14 -14.38 -0.94 -15.93
CA VAL A 14 -13.89 -0.34 -17.17
C VAL A 14 -14.98 -0.40 -18.23
N VAL A 15 -15.08 0.63 -19.07
CA VAL A 15 -15.99 0.65 -20.23
C VAL A 15 -15.18 0.85 -21.50
N GLU A 16 -15.45 -0.02 -22.46
CA GLU A 16 -14.95 0.04 -23.82
C GLU A 16 -16.11 0.37 -24.76
N ALA A 17 -16.01 1.49 -25.44
CA ALA A 17 -17.01 1.94 -26.40
C ALA A 17 -16.66 1.46 -27.82
N LYS A 18 -17.70 1.19 -28.60
CA LYS A 18 -17.60 0.83 -30.01
C LYS A 18 -18.50 1.73 -30.84
N LYS A 19 -18.19 1.82 -32.13
CA LYS A 19 -19.08 2.44 -33.11
C LYS A 19 -20.40 1.68 -33.10
N GLU A 20 -21.50 2.40 -33.29
CA GLU A 20 -22.86 1.83 -33.27
C GLU A 20 -23.06 0.69 -34.27
N SER A 21 -22.37 0.74 -35.41
CA SER A 21 -22.44 -0.27 -36.46
C SER A 21 -21.66 -1.56 -36.16
N GLU A 22 -20.88 -1.58 -35.08
CA GLU A 22 -20.02 -2.72 -34.70
C GLU A 22 -20.72 -3.62 -33.67
N HIS A 23 -20.31 -4.89 -33.62
CA HIS A 23 -20.79 -5.80 -32.59
C HIS A 23 -20.33 -5.32 -31.20
N PRO A 24 -21.21 -5.30 -30.18
CA PRO A 24 -20.90 -4.72 -28.86
C PRO A 24 -19.74 -5.41 -28.16
N THR A 25 -19.49 -6.70 -28.39
CA THR A 25 -18.36 -7.44 -27.80
C THR A 25 -17.07 -7.36 -28.63
N LYS A 26 -17.06 -6.64 -29.76
CA LYS A 26 -15.85 -6.45 -30.56
C LYS A 26 -14.82 -5.67 -29.73
N GLY A 27 -13.72 -6.31 -29.34
CA GLY A 27 -12.71 -5.69 -28.47
C GLY A 27 -12.92 -5.92 -26.96
N LEU A 28 -13.90 -6.75 -26.58
CA LEU A 28 -14.10 -7.15 -25.18
C LEU A 28 -12.81 -7.72 -24.55
N GLN A 29 -12.04 -8.52 -25.31
CA GLN A 29 -10.77 -9.07 -24.81
C GLN A 29 -9.76 -7.98 -24.43
N GLN A 30 -9.69 -6.90 -25.22
CA GLN A 30 -8.82 -5.77 -24.92
C GLN A 30 -9.25 -5.06 -23.63
N ALA A 31 -10.56 -4.91 -23.42
CA ALA A 31 -11.13 -4.33 -22.21
C ALA A 31 -10.86 -5.23 -20.98
N ILE A 32 -10.98 -6.55 -21.14
CA ILE A 32 -10.61 -7.55 -20.13
C ILE A 32 -9.13 -7.44 -19.75
N ASP A 33 -8.23 -7.38 -20.74
CA ASP A 33 -6.79 -7.28 -20.49
C ASP A 33 -6.42 -5.98 -19.76
N TYR A 34 -7.16 -4.90 -20.04
CA TYR A 34 -6.99 -3.64 -19.35
C TYR A 34 -7.52 -3.68 -17.91
N ALA A 35 -8.72 -4.22 -17.68
CA ALA A 35 -9.28 -4.39 -16.34
C ALA A 35 -8.41 -5.27 -15.44
N LYS A 36 -7.82 -6.34 -15.98
CA LYS A 36 -6.84 -7.17 -15.27
C LYS A 36 -5.63 -6.35 -14.81
N LYS A 37 -5.11 -5.45 -15.64
CA LYS A 37 -3.99 -4.56 -15.28
C LYS A 37 -4.35 -3.56 -14.19
N LEU A 38 -5.61 -3.12 -14.17
CA LEU A 38 -6.13 -2.20 -13.15
C LEU A 38 -6.68 -2.89 -11.91
N CYS A 39 -6.65 -4.23 -11.83
CA CYS A 39 -7.30 -5.01 -10.77
C CYS A 39 -8.78 -4.62 -10.59
N VAL A 40 -9.48 -4.39 -11.70
CA VAL A 40 -10.91 -4.06 -11.74
C VAL A 40 -11.69 -5.30 -12.14
N ARG A 41 -12.82 -5.58 -11.47
CA ARG A 41 -13.59 -6.82 -11.65
C ARG A 41 -14.54 -6.73 -12.84
N PHE A 42 -15.25 -5.62 -12.98
CA PHE A 42 -16.30 -5.49 -13.99
C PHE A 42 -15.78 -4.82 -15.26
N VAL A 43 -16.13 -5.43 -16.39
CA VAL A 43 -15.80 -4.96 -17.74
C VAL A 43 -17.08 -4.75 -18.51
N TYR A 44 -17.25 -3.58 -19.10
CA TYR A 44 -18.36 -3.29 -20.00
C TYR A 44 -17.85 -3.06 -21.41
N SER A 45 -18.58 -3.58 -22.38
CA SER A 45 -18.36 -3.31 -23.80
C SER A 45 -19.69 -2.90 -24.43
N SER A 46 -19.74 -1.73 -25.04
CA SER A 46 -20.99 -1.15 -25.52
C SER A 46 -20.83 -0.49 -26.89
N ASN A 47 -21.82 -0.65 -27.76
CA ASN A 47 -21.93 0.09 -29.02
C ASN A 47 -23.01 1.20 -28.96
N GLY A 48 -23.51 1.53 -27.76
CA GLY A 48 -24.57 2.51 -27.55
C GLY A 48 -26.00 1.96 -27.73
N LYS A 49 -26.17 0.79 -28.37
CA LYS A 49 -27.46 0.09 -28.49
C LYS A 49 -27.58 -1.09 -27.53
N GLN A 50 -26.50 -1.83 -27.39
CA GLN A 50 -26.38 -2.99 -26.50
C GLN A 50 -25.14 -2.82 -25.65
N THR A 51 -25.24 -3.26 -24.40
CA THR A 51 -24.14 -3.25 -23.44
C THR A 51 -23.95 -4.66 -22.92
N TYR A 52 -22.73 -5.16 -22.99
CA TYR A 52 -22.33 -6.44 -22.45
C TYR A 52 -21.50 -6.22 -21.18
N GLU A 53 -21.93 -6.81 -20.07
CA GLU A 53 -21.17 -6.87 -18.81
C GLU A 53 -20.39 -8.19 -18.77
N PHE A 54 -19.13 -8.14 -18.35
CA PHE A 54 -18.32 -9.31 -18.05
C PHE A 54 -17.73 -9.18 -16.65
N ASP A 55 -17.94 -10.20 -15.83
CA ASP A 55 -17.42 -10.30 -14.46
C ASP A 55 -16.18 -11.19 -14.46
N LEU A 56 -15.02 -10.58 -14.19
CA LEU A 56 -13.73 -11.27 -14.17
C LEU A 56 -13.60 -12.30 -13.05
N GLU A 57 -14.35 -12.15 -11.96
CA GLU A 57 -14.30 -13.08 -10.84
C GLU A 57 -15.05 -14.37 -11.16
N THR A 58 -16.25 -14.27 -11.75
CA THR A 58 -17.07 -15.44 -12.11
C THR A 58 -16.72 -16.01 -13.48
N GLY A 59 -16.01 -15.24 -14.32
CA GLY A 59 -15.69 -15.61 -15.70
C GLY A 59 -16.91 -15.62 -16.63
N LYS A 60 -18.02 -15.02 -16.22
CA LYS A 60 -19.29 -14.98 -16.96
C LYS A 60 -19.59 -13.56 -17.43
N GLY A 61 -20.36 -13.46 -18.50
CA GLY A 61 -20.91 -12.19 -18.94
C GLY A 61 -22.29 -12.36 -19.56
N ASP A 62 -23.03 -11.26 -19.58
CA ASP A 62 -24.37 -11.19 -20.14
C ASP A 62 -24.66 -9.79 -20.67
N TYR A 63 -25.68 -9.68 -21.52
CA TYR A 63 -26.20 -8.39 -21.94
C TYR A 63 -27.02 -7.77 -20.84
N ILE A 64 -26.82 -6.46 -20.63
CA ILE A 64 -27.54 -5.67 -19.64
C ILE A 64 -28.30 -4.53 -20.31
N GLU A 65 -29.44 -4.19 -19.74
CA GLU A 65 -30.26 -3.07 -20.22
C GLU A 65 -29.75 -1.73 -19.67
N PHE A 66 -29.31 -1.72 -18.40
CA PHE A 66 -28.82 -0.54 -17.71
C PHE A 66 -27.52 -0.82 -16.98
N TYR A 67 -26.60 0.15 -16.98
CA TYR A 67 -25.41 0.07 -16.14
C TYR A 67 -25.80 0.01 -14.66
N PRO A 68 -25.22 -0.89 -13.87
CA PRO A 68 -25.36 -0.86 -12.43
C PRO A 68 -24.83 0.46 -11.87
N THR A 69 -25.50 0.99 -10.85
CA THR A 69 -25.05 2.16 -10.11
C THR A 69 -23.75 1.86 -9.36
N PRO A 70 -22.94 2.88 -9.01
CA PRO A 70 -21.72 2.67 -8.23
C PRO A 70 -21.96 1.91 -6.91
N VAL A 71 -23.10 2.17 -6.25
CA VAL A 71 -23.49 1.48 -5.01
C VAL A 71 -23.82 0.01 -5.26
N GLU A 72 -24.46 -0.32 -6.37
CA GLU A 72 -24.72 -1.71 -6.76
C GLU A 72 -23.43 -2.46 -7.09
N LEU A 73 -22.48 -1.82 -7.77
CA LEU A 73 -21.17 -2.43 -8.04
C LEU A 73 -20.39 -2.68 -6.77
N GLU A 74 -20.29 -1.70 -5.87
CA GLU A 74 -19.65 -1.89 -4.56
C GLU A 74 -20.27 -3.04 -3.76
N LYS A 75 -21.60 -3.17 -3.79
CA LYS A 75 -22.31 -4.30 -3.17
C LYS A 75 -22.01 -5.64 -3.81
N ARG A 76 -21.45 -5.69 -5.01
CA ARG A 76 -21.00 -6.96 -5.61
C ARG A 76 -19.56 -7.29 -5.21
N TYR A 77 -18.77 -6.28 -4.82
CA TYR A 77 -17.41 -6.43 -4.26
C TYR A 77 -17.39 -6.82 -2.76
N THR A 78 -18.56 -7.00 -2.12
CA THR A 78 -18.75 -7.06 -0.65
C THR A 78 -18.08 -8.21 0.11
N SER A 79 -17.42 -9.16 -0.56
CA SER A 79 -16.64 -10.20 0.13
C SER A 79 -15.26 -9.72 0.62
N GLU A 80 -14.78 -8.54 0.22
CA GLU A 80 -13.33 -8.24 0.31
C GLU A 80 -12.91 -7.01 1.14
N THR A 81 -13.81 -6.16 1.64
CA THR A 81 -13.37 -4.92 2.32
C THR A 81 -14.09 -4.66 3.65
N THR A 82 -13.31 -4.52 4.73
CA THR A 82 -13.83 -4.12 6.05
C THR A 82 -14.07 -2.60 6.10
N GLY A 83 -14.76 -2.12 7.14
CA GLY A 83 -14.92 -0.68 7.37
C GLY A 83 -13.57 0.05 7.50
N LEU A 84 -12.58 -0.61 8.11
CA LEU A 84 -11.22 -0.08 8.21
C LEU A 84 -10.51 -0.06 6.85
N SER A 85 -10.69 -1.07 5.99
CA SER A 85 -10.14 -1.07 4.63
C SER A 85 -10.62 0.16 3.86
N GLN A 86 -11.93 0.46 3.94
CA GLN A 86 -12.52 1.63 3.29
C GLN A 86 -12.01 2.95 3.89
N GLU A 87 -11.93 3.05 5.22
CA GLU A 87 -11.38 4.22 5.91
C GLU A 87 -9.95 4.53 5.44
N LEU A 88 -9.06 3.52 5.47
CA LEU A 88 -7.67 3.69 5.04
C LEU A 88 -7.56 4.06 3.56
N ARG A 89 -8.36 3.42 2.71
CA ARG A 89 -8.36 3.69 1.27
C ARG A 89 -8.81 5.12 0.97
N ASN A 90 -9.82 5.62 1.66
CA ASN A 90 -10.43 6.94 1.42
C ASN A 90 -9.61 8.12 1.95
N ILE A 91 -8.60 7.88 2.79
CA ILE A 91 -7.66 8.94 3.16
C ILE A 91 -6.93 9.43 1.90
N PRO A 92 -6.97 10.73 1.56
CA PRO A 92 -6.33 11.23 0.34
C PRO A 92 -4.84 10.92 0.29
N PHE A 93 -4.29 10.76 -0.92
CA PHE A 93 -2.85 10.72 -1.09
C PHE A 93 -2.23 12.07 -0.72
N HIS A 94 -1.06 12.05 -0.09
CA HIS A 94 -0.30 13.28 0.16
C HIS A 94 0.55 13.60 -1.06
N LEU A 95 0.07 14.53 -1.89
CA LEU A 95 0.70 14.92 -3.15
C LEU A 95 1.29 16.33 -3.05
N VAL A 96 2.44 16.54 -3.67
CA VAL A 96 3.12 17.84 -3.72
C VAL A 96 3.11 18.37 -5.15
N GLY A 97 2.60 19.60 -5.32
CA GLY A 97 2.49 20.25 -6.63
C GLY A 97 1.58 19.47 -7.58
N ALA A 98 2.02 19.30 -8.83
CA ALA A 98 1.27 18.59 -9.87
C ALA A 98 1.51 17.07 -9.90
N MET A 99 2.24 16.51 -8.92
CA MET A 99 2.53 15.08 -8.90
C MET A 99 1.25 14.26 -8.70
N GLN A 100 1.09 13.20 -9.48
CA GLN A 100 0.01 12.21 -9.33
C GLN A 100 0.64 10.81 -9.27
N PRO A 101 0.05 9.89 -8.47
CA PRO A 101 0.52 8.51 -8.45
C PRO A 101 0.28 7.88 -9.83
N ARG A 102 1.22 7.04 -10.27
CA ARG A 102 0.96 6.14 -11.41
C ARG A 102 -0.06 5.08 -10.97
N TYR A 103 -0.88 4.60 -11.90
CA TYR A 103 -1.95 3.63 -11.59
C TYR A 103 -1.46 2.45 -10.74
N TYR A 104 -0.29 1.88 -11.05
CA TYR A 104 0.24 0.74 -10.32
C TYR A 104 0.72 1.10 -8.89
N GLN A 105 1.11 2.37 -8.65
CA GLN A 105 1.47 2.85 -7.31
C GLN A 105 0.20 3.01 -6.47
N GLU A 106 -0.85 3.55 -7.07
CA GLU A 106 -2.17 3.66 -6.43
C GLU A 106 -2.71 2.27 -6.06
N LEU A 107 -2.69 1.32 -7.00
CA LEU A 107 -3.10 -0.06 -6.76
C LEU A 107 -2.26 -0.75 -5.67
N ALA A 108 -0.94 -0.53 -5.65
CA ALA A 108 -0.08 -1.09 -4.61
C ALA A 108 -0.44 -0.55 -3.22
N VAL A 109 -0.68 0.76 -3.10
CA VAL A 109 -1.10 1.39 -1.84
C VAL A 109 -2.46 0.87 -1.42
N HIS A 110 -3.43 0.81 -2.33
CA HIS A 110 -4.78 0.29 -2.06
C HIS A 110 -4.77 -1.17 -1.61
N SER A 111 -3.99 -2.02 -2.29
CA SER A 111 -3.86 -3.44 -1.93
C SER A 111 -3.30 -3.61 -0.51
N VAL A 112 -2.34 -2.77 -0.10
CA VAL A 112 -1.80 -2.80 1.26
C VAL A 112 -2.81 -2.29 2.28
N THR A 113 -3.51 -1.20 2.01
CA THR A 113 -4.51 -0.66 2.93
C THR A 113 -5.68 -1.60 3.14
N ASP A 114 -6.10 -2.30 2.08
CA ASP A 114 -7.15 -3.30 2.16
C ASP A 114 -6.70 -4.47 3.05
N ALA A 115 -5.50 -5.01 2.80
CA ALA A 115 -4.93 -6.08 3.59
C ALA A 115 -4.74 -5.70 5.08
N ILE A 116 -4.34 -4.45 5.38
CA ILE A 116 -4.28 -3.95 6.75
C ILE A 116 -5.69 -3.90 7.37
N GLY A 117 -6.68 -3.39 6.63
CA GLY A 117 -8.07 -3.33 7.07
C GLY A 117 -8.70 -4.70 7.30
N GLU A 118 -8.27 -5.72 6.56
CA GLU A 118 -8.62 -7.13 6.76
C GLU A 118 -7.86 -7.81 7.91
N GLY A 119 -6.94 -7.11 8.57
CA GLY A 119 -6.14 -7.65 9.68
C GLY A 119 -5.01 -8.59 9.23
N LYS A 120 -4.58 -8.53 7.97
CA LYS A 120 -3.41 -9.31 7.50
C LYS A 120 -2.15 -8.79 8.18
N SER A 121 -1.44 -9.66 8.87
CA SER A 121 -0.23 -9.32 9.63
C SER A 121 1.06 -9.33 8.79
N ARG A 122 1.04 -9.92 7.59
CA ARG A 122 2.20 -10.04 6.70
C ARG A 122 1.79 -9.76 5.26
N ILE A 123 2.44 -8.77 4.64
CA ILE A 123 2.15 -8.32 3.28
C ILE A 123 3.47 -8.23 2.52
N LEU A 124 3.53 -8.80 1.32
CA LEU A 124 4.69 -8.72 0.43
C LEU A 124 4.32 -7.96 -0.85
N LEU A 125 4.98 -6.83 -1.07
CA LEU A 125 4.89 -6.09 -2.33
C LEU A 125 6.14 -6.36 -3.19
N THR A 126 5.93 -6.88 -4.40
CA THR A 126 7.00 -7.07 -5.38
C THR A 126 6.96 -5.95 -6.40
N LEU A 127 7.97 -5.08 -6.36
CA LEU A 127 8.06 -3.88 -7.19
C LEU A 127 9.44 -3.81 -7.86
N ALA A 128 9.47 -3.54 -9.17
CA ALA A 128 10.73 -3.36 -9.87
C ALA A 128 11.47 -2.09 -9.40
N THR A 129 12.80 -2.08 -9.47
CA THR A 129 13.61 -0.89 -9.13
C THR A 129 13.21 0.31 -10.00
N GLY A 130 13.17 1.51 -9.42
CA GLY A 130 12.77 2.73 -10.12
C GLY A 130 11.25 2.94 -10.28
N THR A 131 10.41 2.03 -9.76
CA THR A 131 8.94 2.17 -9.81
C THR A 131 8.36 3.08 -8.73
N GLY A 132 9.19 3.60 -7.82
CA GLY A 132 8.78 4.51 -6.74
C GLY A 132 8.37 3.81 -5.44
N LYS A 133 9.14 2.80 -5.00
CA LYS A 133 8.92 2.07 -3.73
C LYS A 133 8.80 3.00 -2.52
N THR A 134 9.70 3.97 -2.41
CA THR A 134 9.69 4.96 -1.32
C THR A 134 8.43 5.81 -1.32
N PHE A 135 7.93 6.21 -2.50
CA PHE A 135 6.66 6.91 -2.62
C PHE A 135 5.49 6.04 -2.14
N ILE A 136 5.43 4.77 -2.59
CA ILE A 136 4.39 3.82 -2.16
C ILE A 136 4.43 3.63 -0.63
N ALA A 137 5.63 3.42 -0.06
CA ALA A 137 5.81 3.27 1.37
C ALA A 137 5.36 4.50 2.15
N PHE A 138 5.72 5.71 1.68
CA PHE A 138 5.26 6.96 2.27
C PHE A 138 3.73 7.08 2.25
N GLN A 139 3.07 6.77 1.13
CA GLN A 139 1.61 6.86 1.03
C GLN A 139 0.90 5.84 1.94
N ILE A 140 1.43 4.62 2.07
CA ILE A 140 0.92 3.63 3.03
C ILE A 140 1.02 4.19 4.46
N VAL A 141 2.21 4.68 4.84
CA VAL A 141 2.43 5.27 6.17
C VAL A 141 1.52 6.48 6.39
N HIS A 142 1.40 7.38 5.41
CA HIS A 142 0.52 8.54 5.46
C HIS A 142 -0.91 8.14 5.81
N LYS A 143 -1.47 7.16 5.08
CA LYS A 143 -2.86 6.69 5.29
C LYS A 143 -3.05 6.12 6.70
N VAL A 144 -2.21 5.17 7.14
CA VAL A 144 -2.36 4.60 8.50
C VAL A 144 -2.10 5.62 9.61
N PHE A 145 -1.23 6.58 9.37
CA PHE A 145 -0.90 7.63 10.33
C PHE A 145 -2.04 8.63 10.51
N GLN A 146 -2.66 9.07 9.41
CA GLN A 146 -3.84 9.94 9.45
C GLN A 146 -5.05 9.23 10.08
N ALA A 147 -5.25 7.95 9.80
CA ALA A 147 -6.29 7.13 10.42
C ALA A 147 -6.07 6.89 11.93
N ARG A 148 -4.88 7.23 12.46
CA ARG A 148 -4.43 6.80 13.80
C ARG A 148 -4.60 5.29 13.97
N TRP A 149 -4.34 4.54 12.90
CA TRP A 149 -4.38 3.09 12.94
C TRP A 149 -3.28 2.58 13.88
N ASN A 150 -3.59 1.54 14.65
CA ASN A 150 -2.63 0.85 15.51
C ASN A 150 -3.18 -0.55 15.79
N ARG A 151 -2.32 -1.47 16.26
CA ARG A 151 -2.68 -2.88 16.41
C ARG A 151 -3.69 -3.15 17.54
N ASP A 152 -3.70 -2.31 18.56
CA ASP A 152 -4.43 -2.56 19.81
C ASP A 152 -5.87 -2.06 19.72
N ASN A 153 -6.03 -0.79 19.36
CA ASN A 153 -7.30 -0.09 19.27
C ASN A 153 -7.20 1.05 18.25
N PRO A 154 -7.51 0.79 16.96
CA PRO A 154 -7.50 1.81 15.91
C PRO A 154 -8.22 3.09 16.32
N GLY A 155 -7.62 4.26 16.05
CA GLY A 155 -8.13 5.57 16.46
C GLY A 155 -7.60 6.07 17.82
N SER A 156 -7.15 5.18 18.71
CA SER A 156 -6.71 5.57 20.07
C SER A 156 -5.39 6.36 20.08
N ARG A 157 -4.43 6.02 19.22
CA ARG A 157 -3.12 6.69 19.09
C ARG A 157 -2.59 6.55 17.67
N ARG A 158 -1.65 7.41 17.29
CA ARG A 158 -0.89 7.24 16.04
C ARG A 158 -0.07 5.94 16.10
N PRO A 159 0.13 5.27 14.95
CA PRO A 159 0.97 4.07 14.89
C PRO A 159 2.41 4.40 15.23
N ARG A 160 3.14 3.41 15.74
CA ARG A 160 4.59 3.37 15.80
C ARG A 160 5.08 2.49 14.65
N ILE A 161 5.80 3.09 13.73
CA ILE A 161 6.17 2.50 12.45
C ILE A 161 7.69 2.41 12.38
N LEU A 162 8.23 1.24 12.08
CA LEU A 162 9.66 1.04 11.83
C LEU A 162 9.92 0.82 10.34
N PHE A 163 10.70 1.71 9.72
CA PHE A 163 11.19 1.57 8.36
C PHE A 163 12.63 1.04 8.37
N LEU A 164 12.82 -0.14 7.80
CA LEU A 164 14.10 -0.83 7.69
C LEU A 164 14.67 -0.73 6.28
N ALA A 165 15.89 -0.19 6.16
CA ALA A 165 16.61 -0.09 4.91
C ALA A 165 17.92 -0.90 4.93
N ASP A 166 18.43 -1.23 3.74
CA ASP A 166 19.71 -1.95 3.62
C ASP A 166 20.92 -1.09 4.01
N ARG A 167 20.91 0.21 3.66
CA ARG A 167 22.06 1.11 3.82
C ARG A 167 21.62 2.49 4.29
N ASN A 168 22.56 3.21 4.91
CA ASN A 168 22.31 4.56 5.43
C ASN A 168 21.78 5.51 4.35
N ILE A 169 22.39 5.49 3.16
CA ILE A 169 21.96 6.35 2.04
C ILE A 169 20.51 6.10 1.64
N LEU A 170 20.02 4.85 1.71
CA LEU A 170 18.63 4.52 1.39
C LEU A 170 17.68 4.99 2.49
N ALA A 171 18.08 4.82 3.77
CA ALA A 171 17.33 5.37 4.89
C ALA A 171 17.22 6.90 4.81
N ASP A 172 18.32 7.59 4.49
CA ASP A 172 18.35 9.05 4.38
C ASP A 172 17.50 9.56 3.20
N GLN A 173 17.55 8.86 2.06
CA GLN A 173 16.67 9.13 0.93
C GLN A 173 15.19 8.93 1.28
N ALA A 174 14.87 7.89 2.04
CA ALA A 174 13.51 7.65 2.51
C ALA A 174 13.07 8.77 3.46
N ILE A 175 13.89 9.16 4.43
CA ILE A 175 13.59 10.26 5.37
C ILE A 175 13.23 11.56 4.62
N ASN A 176 13.94 11.90 3.55
CA ASN A 176 13.61 13.09 2.75
C ASN A 176 12.20 13.04 2.15
N THR A 177 11.73 11.85 1.76
CA THR A 177 10.35 11.67 1.27
C THR A 177 9.32 11.85 2.39
N PHE A 178 9.73 11.59 3.64
CA PHE A 178 8.91 11.71 4.85
C PHE A 178 9.01 13.09 5.52
N ASN A 179 9.60 14.10 4.86
CA ASN A 179 9.66 15.49 5.35
C ASN A 179 8.31 16.03 5.89
N PRO A 180 7.13 15.74 5.29
CA PRO A 180 5.84 16.15 5.88
C PRO A 180 5.60 15.70 7.32
N TYR A 181 6.37 14.70 7.79
CA TYR A 181 6.35 14.15 9.15
C TYR A 181 7.67 14.32 9.90
N GLU A 182 8.49 15.33 9.55
CA GLU A 182 9.81 15.56 10.16
C GLU A 182 9.81 15.61 11.70
N LYS A 183 8.73 16.11 12.30
CA LYS A 183 8.58 16.23 13.77
C LYS A 183 8.20 14.93 14.45
N ASP A 184 7.68 13.98 13.68
CA ASP A 184 7.20 12.68 14.15
C ASP A 184 8.20 11.55 13.86
N LEU A 185 9.30 11.85 13.15
CA LEU A 185 10.29 10.87 12.72
C LEU A 185 11.61 10.93 13.50
N ILE A 186 12.30 9.80 13.56
CA ILE A 186 13.67 9.70 14.09
C ILE A 186 14.46 8.60 13.39
N LYS A 187 15.76 8.83 13.15
CA LYS A 187 16.68 7.80 12.68
C LYS A 187 17.41 7.17 13.87
N ILE A 188 17.21 5.88 14.08
CA ILE A 188 17.91 5.10 15.09
C ILE A 188 19.30 4.74 14.56
N ASN A 189 20.34 5.28 15.19
CA ASN A 189 21.73 4.95 14.92
C ASN A 189 22.57 5.12 16.20
N GLY A 190 23.83 4.68 16.17
CA GLY A 190 24.67 4.73 17.36
C GLY A 190 25.03 6.13 17.86
N GLU A 191 24.98 7.15 17.00
CA GLU A 191 25.13 8.53 17.44
C GLU A 191 23.93 9.01 18.24
N GLU A 192 22.72 8.76 17.74
CA GLU A 192 21.48 9.13 18.41
C GLU A 192 21.33 8.42 19.77
N VAL A 193 21.63 7.13 19.82
CA VAL A 193 21.59 6.35 21.06
C VAL A 193 22.64 6.85 22.06
N ARG A 194 23.85 7.19 21.61
CA ARG A 194 24.90 7.77 22.47
C ARG A 194 24.51 9.15 23.03
N LYS A 195 23.90 10.02 22.21
CA LYS A 195 23.36 11.32 22.67
C LYS A 195 22.31 11.16 23.77
N ARG A 196 21.64 9.99 23.81
CA ARG A 196 20.63 9.62 24.81
C ARG A 196 21.18 8.71 25.91
N ASN A 197 22.49 8.74 26.16
CA ASN A 197 23.14 7.95 27.21
C ASN A 197 22.86 6.43 27.10
N GLY A 198 22.83 5.89 25.88
CA GLY A 198 22.57 4.47 25.63
C GLY A 198 21.10 4.10 25.53
N VAL A 199 20.17 5.04 25.71
CA VAL A 199 18.73 4.79 25.66
C VAL A 199 18.20 4.98 24.24
N VAL A 200 17.48 3.98 23.73
CA VAL A 200 16.83 4.06 22.42
C VAL A 200 15.67 5.07 22.45
N PRO A 201 15.45 5.85 21.37
CA PRO A 201 14.36 6.81 21.33
C PRO A 201 13.00 6.11 21.35
N THR A 202 12.07 6.58 22.18
CA THR A 202 10.69 6.06 22.25
C THR A 202 9.62 7.13 22.01
N ASN A 203 10.03 8.40 21.92
CA ASN A 203 9.17 9.58 21.84
C ASN A 203 8.89 10.04 20.40
N ALA A 204 8.89 9.12 19.44
CA ALA A 204 8.56 9.36 18.04
C ALA A 204 7.50 8.36 17.58
N HIS A 205 7.00 8.55 16.36
CA HIS A 205 6.03 7.65 15.75
C HIS A 205 6.58 6.94 14.51
N ILE A 206 7.53 7.55 13.80
CA ILE A 206 8.12 6.97 12.59
C ILE A 206 9.63 6.80 12.81
N PHE A 207 10.07 5.56 12.83
CA PHE A 207 11.45 5.20 13.14
C PHE A 207 12.13 4.70 11.88
N PHE A 208 13.29 5.25 11.55
CA PHE A 208 14.13 4.77 10.46
C PHE A 208 15.35 4.08 11.02
N ALA A 209 15.72 2.94 10.46
CA ALA A 209 16.93 2.23 10.84
C ALA A 209 17.47 1.42 9.67
N ILE A 210 18.76 1.09 9.73
CA ILE A 210 19.39 0.17 8.79
C ILE A 210 19.46 -1.23 9.40
N TYR A 211 19.40 -2.29 8.60
CA TYR A 211 19.50 -3.67 9.11
C TYR A 211 20.72 -3.85 10.01
N GLN A 212 21.88 -3.32 9.61
CA GLN A 212 23.14 -3.48 10.35
C GLN A 212 23.16 -2.80 11.73
N ALA A 213 22.37 -1.74 11.93
CA ALA A 213 22.25 -1.08 13.23
C ALA A 213 21.34 -1.85 14.18
N ILE A 214 20.59 -2.81 13.64
CA ILE A 214 19.59 -3.59 14.36
C ILE A 214 20.05 -5.02 14.53
N ALA A 215 20.73 -5.60 13.54
CA ALA A 215 21.32 -6.93 13.62
C ALA A 215 22.52 -6.94 14.57
N GLU A 216 22.58 -7.95 15.43
CA GLU A 216 23.70 -8.20 16.32
C GLU A 216 24.99 -8.32 15.51
N ARG A 217 25.82 -7.29 15.54
CA ARG A 217 27.26 -7.42 15.28
C ARG A 217 27.98 -7.07 16.56
N GLU A 218 29.10 -7.75 16.79
CA GLU A 218 29.85 -8.00 18.04
C GLU A 218 30.15 -6.82 18.99
N ASN A 219 29.67 -5.60 18.76
CA ASN A 219 29.86 -4.45 19.66
C ASN A 219 28.65 -3.51 19.76
N ILE A 220 27.49 -3.86 19.20
CA ILE A 220 26.24 -3.10 19.36
C ILE A 220 25.15 -4.13 19.63
N ASP A 221 24.73 -4.25 20.89
CA ASP A 221 23.51 -4.98 21.23
C ASP A 221 22.38 -4.43 20.36
N GLY A 222 21.81 -5.28 19.50
CA GLY A 222 20.87 -4.86 18.47
C GLY A 222 19.78 -3.98 19.06
N TYR A 223 19.72 -2.70 18.65
CA TYR A 223 18.89 -1.68 19.32
C TYR A 223 17.40 -2.06 19.39
N TYR A 224 16.91 -2.94 18.51
CA TYR A 224 15.53 -3.46 18.57
C TYR A 224 15.21 -4.20 19.86
N LYS A 225 16.17 -4.89 20.49
CA LYS A 225 15.94 -5.63 21.74
C LYS A 225 15.64 -4.71 22.92
N ALA A 226 16.04 -3.44 22.83
CA ALA A 226 15.73 -2.44 23.83
C ALA A 226 14.26 -1.96 23.76
N TYR A 227 13.54 -2.29 22.68
CA TYR A 227 12.11 -2.03 22.56
C TYR A 227 11.29 -3.24 23.02
N PRO A 228 10.12 -3.02 23.66
CA PRO A 228 9.12 -4.05 23.85
C PRO A 228 8.71 -4.72 22.52
N LYS A 229 8.39 -6.02 22.54
CA LYS A 229 8.03 -6.79 21.32
C LYS A 229 6.78 -6.25 20.61
N ASP A 230 5.92 -5.57 21.33
CA ASP A 230 4.67 -4.95 20.90
C ASP A 230 4.82 -3.43 20.67
N PHE A 231 6.04 -2.89 20.70
CA PHE A 231 6.25 -1.46 20.57
C PHE A 231 5.86 -0.91 19.19
N PHE A 232 6.14 -1.65 18.11
CA PHE A 232 5.83 -1.23 16.74
C PHE A 232 4.51 -1.86 16.26
N ASP A 233 3.64 -1.02 15.70
CA ASP A 233 2.40 -1.46 15.06
C ASP A 233 2.65 -1.97 13.64
N MET A 234 3.66 -1.42 12.96
CA MET A 234 4.00 -1.77 11.59
C MET A 234 5.51 -1.72 11.38
N VAL A 235 6.03 -2.70 10.64
CA VAL A 235 7.42 -2.71 10.18
C VAL A 235 7.42 -2.76 8.65
N LEU A 236 7.98 -1.72 8.02
CA LEU A 236 8.22 -1.68 6.57
C LEU A 236 9.68 -2.08 6.31
N ILE A 237 9.88 -2.97 5.34
CA ILE A 237 11.18 -3.58 5.05
C ILE A 237 11.50 -3.32 3.58
N ASP A 238 12.48 -2.45 3.30
CA ASP A 238 12.96 -2.21 1.94
C ASP A 238 14.02 -3.24 1.53
N GLU A 239 13.90 -3.80 0.34
CA GLU A 239 14.77 -4.86 -0.19
C GLU A 239 14.88 -6.11 0.74
N CYS A 240 13.73 -6.64 1.20
CA CYS A 240 13.67 -7.79 2.11
C CYS A 240 14.44 -9.05 1.64
N HIS A 241 14.69 -9.21 0.33
CA HIS A 241 15.48 -10.32 -0.22
C HIS A 241 16.95 -10.27 0.18
N ARG A 242 17.54 -9.08 0.39
CA ARG A 242 18.95 -8.93 0.79
C ARG A 242 19.17 -9.30 2.26
N GLY A 243 18.18 -9.03 3.11
CA GLY A 243 18.18 -9.45 4.51
C GLY A 243 18.12 -10.98 4.67
N ALA A 244 17.48 -11.69 3.72
CA ALA A 244 17.39 -13.14 3.73
C ALA A 244 18.62 -13.87 3.14
N ALA A 245 19.40 -13.18 2.29
CA ALA A 245 20.53 -13.77 1.57
C ALA A 245 21.85 -13.78 2.37
N ASN A 246 22.00 -12.93 3.38
CA ASN A 246 23.16 -12.98 4.28
C ASN A 246 22.92 -14.06 5.34
N GLU A 247 23.80 -15.06 5.38
CA GLU A 247 23.75 -16.24 6.24
C GLU A 247 23.44 -15.91 7.71
N ALA A 248 22.59 -16.74 8.31
CA ALA A 248 22.05 -16.70 9.67
C ALA A 248 20.91 -15.69 9.95
N GLY A 249 19.67 -16.11 9.68
CA GLY A 249 18.50 -16.13 10.60
C GLY A 249 18.07 -14.92 11.46
N SER A 250 18.84 -13.83 11.52
CA SER A 250 18.70 -12.78 12.55
C SER A 250 17.48 -11.88 12.31
N TRP A 251 17.08 -11.65 11.06
CA TRP A 251 15.92 -10.78 10.78
C TRP A 251 14.57 -11.42 11.08
N ARG A 252 14.47 -12.77 11.04
CA ARG A 252 13.25 -13.47 11.49
C ARG A 252 12.98 -13.27 12.98
N ALA A 253 14.00 -12.91 13.76
CA ALA A 253 13.82 -12.57 15.17
C ALA A 253 13.20 -11.17 15.37
N ILE A 254 13.18 -10.33 14.33
CA ILE A 254 12.64 -8.96 14.34
C ILE A 254 11.18 -8.92 13.87
N SER A 255 10.74 -9.87 13.02
CA SER A 255 9.42 -9.87 12.34
C SER A 255 8.38 -10.75 13.02
#